data_AF-A0A7S1Y2E6-F1
#
_entry.id   AF-A0A7S1Y2E6-F1
#
_cell.length_a   1.000
_cell.length_b   1.000
_cell.length_c   1.000
_cell.angle_alpha   90.00
_cell.angle_beta   90.00
_cell.angle_gamma   90.00
#
_symmetry.space_group_name_H-M   'P 1'
#
loop_
_entity.id
_entity.type
_entity.pdbx_description
1 polymer ?
#
loop_
_entity_poly.entity_id
_entity_poly.type
_entity_poly.pdbx_seq_one_letter_code
_entity_poly.pdbx_strand_id
1 'polypeptide(L)'
;KYAVTVITRIFYSVNKCHSGRITLRQVRRSDLLDAFFLVDAEEDINKVTRYFSYEHFYVLYCRFWELDHDRDYRITREDLLKYGDHSLSHMIVDRIFDAAPRPFGSAPDDNNKDYLSYEDFIFFMLSEEDKSNEVSVRYWFNCLDVDGDQRLNNMEMRSFYAVQLHRMQCMNHEIVPFEDMLCQMMDMIKPQHSDYLVAEDFLQPECAQVSGALFDALFNLNKYLMFEQRDPFVERQKREDEFETDWDRFACIDYNRLAMEEEAREEEAMEIDWVTVDEDDDGDDDVIEGEDLATGGNASSEAPF
;
A
#
# COMPACT_ATOMS: atom_id res chain seq x y z
N LYS A 1 -1.65 -4.61 16.99
CA LYS A 1 -1.02 -4.69 15.64
C LYS A 1 -0.02 -3.55 15.40
N TYR A 2 -0.27 -2.34 15.90
CA TYR A 2 0.65 -1.20 15.87
C TYR A 2 2.15 -1.52 16.03
N ALA A 3 2.54 -2.21 17.11
CA ALA A 3 3.96 -2.55 17.34
C ALA A 3 4.60 -3.38 16.21
N VAL A 4 3.84 -4.30 15.61
CA VAL A 4 4.28 -5.09 14.45
C VAL A 4 4.51 -4.16 13.27
N THR A 5 3.57 -3.24 13.02
CA THR A 5 3.69 -2.25 11.94
C THR A 5 4.93 -1.38 12.10
N VAL A 6 5.19 -0.85 13.30
CA VAL A 6 6.40 -0.06 13.60
C VAL A 6 7.67 -0.89 13.33
N ILE A 7 7.75 -2.12 13.84
CA ILE A 7 8.90 -3.01 13.61
C ILE A 7 9.09 -3.26 12.11
N THR A 8 8.03 -3.60 11.39
CA THR A 8 8.07 -3.86 9.96
C THR A 8 8.53 -2.64 9.16
N ARG A 9 8.07 -1.43 9.50
CA ARG A 9 8.55 -0.17 8.89
C ARG A 9 10.02 0.12 9.18
N ILE A 10 10.50 -0.21 10.38
CA ILE A 10 11.93 -0.12 10.73
C ILE A 10 12.74 -1.08 9.87
N PHE A 11 12.30 -2.33 9.72
CA PHE A 11 12.97 -3.30 8.86
C PHE A 11 12.95 -2.91 7.39
N TYR A 12 11.84 -2.36 6.90
CA TYR A 12 11.71 -1.83 5.54
C TYR A 12 12.83 -0.80 5.27
N SER A 13 12.98 0.20 6.14
CA SER A 13 13.90 1.31 5.89
C SER A 13 15.36 0.99 6.24
N VAL A 14 15.59 0.23 7.31
CA VAL A 14 16.93 -0.01 7.88
C VAL A 14 17.55 -1.30 7.35
N ASN A 15 16.78 -2.37 7.16
CA ASN A 15 17.28 -3.66 6.72
C ASN A 15 17.23 -3.85 5.20
N LYS A 16 17.85 -2.91 4.45
CA LYS A 16 17.88 -2.91 2.97
C LYS A 16 18.43 -4.18 2.30
N CYS A 17 19.12 -5.05 3.04
CA CYS A 17 19.60 -6.34 2.54
C CYS A 17 18.62 -7.50 2.77
N HIS A 18 17.44 -7.24 3.33
CA HIS A 18 16.37 -8.21 3.61
C HIS A 18 16.82 -9.47 4.36
N SER A 19 17.90 -9.36 5.14
CA SER A 19 18.49 -10.47 5.89
C SER A 19 17.66 -10.94 7.10
N GLY A 20 16.59 -10.23 7.44
CA GLY A 20 15.84 -10.43 8.69
C GLY A 20 16.63 -10.05 9.94
N ARG A 21 17.81 -9.43 9.80
CA ARG A 21 18.69 -9.05 10.92
C ARG A 21 19.30 -7.67 10.71
N ILE A 22 18.94 -6.72 11.57
CA ILE A 22 19.53 -5.38 11.56
C ILE A 22 20.91 -5.41 12.24
N THR A 23 21.94 -5.03 11.50
CA THR A 23 23.32 -4.94 12.01
C THR A 23 23.60 -3.55 12.59
N LEU A 24 24.59 -3.44 13.50
CA LEU A 24 25.04 -2.16 14.03
C LEU A 24 25.45 -1.16 12.94
N ARG A 25 26.00 -1.65 11.83
CA ARG A 25 26.38 -0.81 10.68
C ARG A 25 25.16 -0.20 10.00
N GLN A 26 24.06 -0.93 9.91
CA GLN A 26 22.81 -0.44 9.34
C GLN A 26 22.18 0.60 10.26
N VAL A 27 22.11 0.34 11.57
CA VAL A 27 21.62 1.32 12.56
C VAL A 27 22.40 2.64 12.49
N ARG A 28 23.74 2.58 12.39
CA ARG A 28 24.58 3.79 12.29
C ARG A 28 24.42 4.58 10.99
N ARG A 29 23.82 3.97 9.96
CA ARG A 29 23.62 4.57 8.63
C ARG A 29 22.17 4.97 8.39
N SER A 30 21.27 4.64 9.30
CA SER A 30 19.88 5.07 9.26
C SER A 30 19.65 6.21 10.26
N ASP A 31 18.45 6.75 10.17
CA ASP A 31 17.88 7.77 11.06
C ASP A 31 17.12 7.15 12.26
N LEU A 32 17.31 5.86 12.52
CA LEU A 32 16.52 5.12 13.52
C LEU A 32 16.71 5.69 14.94
N LEU A 33 17.95 6.05 15.31
CA LEU A 33 18.22 6.65 16.62
C LEU A 33 17.65 8.06 16.73
N ASP A 34 17.71 8.84 15.65
CA ASP A 34 17.13 10.18 15.61
C ASP A 34 15.60 10.11 15.76
N ALA A 35 14.96 9.13 15.12
CA ALA A 35 13.53 8.87 15.30
C ALA A 35 13.19 8.45 16.75
N PHE A 36 14.06 7.70 17.42
CA PHE A 36 13.87 7.37 18.85
C PHE A 36 13.98 8.60 19.76
N PHE A 37 14.87 9.54 19.46
CA PHE A 37 14.94 10.79 20.22
C PHE A 37 13.74 11.69 19.93
N LEU A 38 13.27 11.72 18.68
CA LEU A 38 12.12 12.53 18.29
C LEU A 38 10.83 12.03 18.96
N VAL A 39 10.61 10.71 19.00
CA VAL A 39 9.41 10.13 19.64
C VAL A 39 9.40 10.28 21.16
N ASP A 40 10.57 10.41 21.80
CA ASP A 40 10.66 10.71 23.23
C ASP A 40 10.35 12.19 23.53
N ALA A 41 10.56 13.08 22.56
CA ALA A 41 10.41 14.53 22.72
C ALA A 41 9.06 15.08 22.25
N GLU A 42 8.47 14.51 21.20
CA GLU A 42 7.22 14.99 20.62
C GLU A 42 6.00 14.35 21.31
N GLU A 43 5.06 15.18 21.78
CA GLU A 43 3.85 14.69 22.46
C GLU A 43 2.84 14.06 21.49
N ASP A 44 2.83 14.55 20.24
CA ASP A 44 1.97 14.06 19.18
C ASP A 44 2.71 13.02 18.32
N ILE A 45 2.34 11.75 18.50
CA ILE A 45 2.95 10.62 17.79
C ILE A 45 2.81 10.71 16.27
N ASN A 46 1.79 11.41 15.75
CA ASN A 46 1.54 11.50 14.32
C ASN A 46 2.49 12.46 13.60
N LYS A 47 3.09 13.40 14.32
CA LYS A 47 4.19 14.22 13.78
C LYS A 47 5.48 13.44 13.60
N VAL A 48 5.62 12.27 14.24
CA VAL A 48 6.74 11.35 14.05
C VAL A 48 6.41 10.37 12.91
N THR A 49 6.34 10.88 11.69
CA THR A 49 5.98 10.10 10.47
C THR A 49 6.91 8.91 10.24
N ARG A 50 8.18 9.07 10.63
CA ARG A 50 9.21 8.03 10.59
C ARG A 50 8.91 6.93 11.60
N TYR A 51 8.54 5.77 11.08
CA TYR A 51 8.25 4.53 11.82
C TYR A 51 7.01 4.55 12.72
N PHE A 52 6.80 5.63 13.49
CA PHE A 52 5.94 5.63 14.67
C PHE A 52 4.53 6.21 14.49
N SER A 53 4.29 7.02 13.45
CA SER A 53 2.97 7.62 13.21
C SER A 53 1.82 6.61 13.33
N TYR A 54 0.83 6.95 14.14
CA TYR A 54 -0.35 6.13 14.38
C TYR A 54 -1.29 6.20 13.17
N GLU A 55 -1.40 7.35 12.52
CA GLU A 55 -2.14 7.51 11.25
C GLU A 55 -1.63 6.53 10.19
N HIS A 56 -0.31 6.40 10.04
CA HIS A 56 0.26 5.43 9.10
C HIS A 56 -0.10 3.99 9.45
N PHE A 57 -0.10 3.65 10.75
CA PHE A 57 -0.56 2.35 11.19
C PHE A 57 -2.03 2.12 10.85
N TYR A 58 -2.89 3.11 11.12
CA TYR A 58 -4.33 3.01 10.88
C TYR A 58 -4.61 2.76 9.41
N VAL A 59 -4.00 3.52 8.51
CA VAL A 59 -4.11 3.32 7.06
C VAL A 59 -3.66 1.91 6.65
N LEU A 60 -2.47 1.47 7.08
CA LEU A 60 -1.97 0.13 6.75
C LEU A 60 -2.89 -0.98 7.25
N TYR A 61 -3.48 -0.79 8.44
CA TYR A 61 -4.38 -1.76 9.03
C TYR A 61 -5.74 -1.79 8.34
N CYS A 62 -6.37 -0.64 8.09
CA CYS A 62 -7.65 -0.56 7.39
C CYS A 62 -7.55 -1.09 5.97
N ARG A 63 -6.49 -0.74 5.22
CA ARG A 63 -6.27 -1.28 3.87
C ARG A 63 -6.08 -2.79 3.85
N PHE A 64 -5.41 -3.35 4.85
CA PHE A 64 -5.32 -4.81 4.99
C PHE A 64 -6.71 -5.42 5.27
N TRP A 65 -7.45 -4.81 6.18
CA TRP A 65 -8.77 -5.25 6.61
C TRP A 65 -9.83 -5.16 5.50
N GLU A 66 -9.72 -4.19 4.58
CA GLU A 66 -10.57 -4.09 3.39
C GLU A 66 -10.42 -5.32 2.48
N LEU A 67 -9.19 -5.85 2.36
CA LEU A 67 -8.88 -6.99 1.50
C LEU A 67 -9.13 -8.34 2.20
N ASP A 68 -8.77 -8.48 3.47
CA ASP A 68 -8.96 -9.70 4.30
C ASP A 68 -10.41 -9.82 4.78
N HIS A 69 -11.31 -10.26 3.89
CA HIS A 69 -12.74 -10.34 4.19
C HIS A 69 -13.11 -11.45 5.18
N ASP A 70 -12.41 -12.59 5.14
CA ASP A 70 -12.64 -13.75 6.00
C ASP A 70 -11.87 -13.70 7.33
N ARG A 71 -11.06 -12.67 7.54
CA ARG A 71 -10.41 -12.31 8.81
C ARG A 71 -9.40 -13.35 9.28
N ASP A 72 -8.77 -14.04 8.34
CA ASP A 72 -7.79 -15.08 8.66
C ASP A 72 -6.35 -14.53 8.76
N TYR A 73 -6.18 -13.21 8.55
CA TYR A 73 -4.91 -12.50 8.47
C TYR A 73 -4.01 -12.96 7.32
N ARG A 74 -4.59 -13.39 6.21
CA ARG A 74 -3.89 -13.84 5.02
C ARG A 74 -4.50 -13.20 3.78
N ILE A 75 -3.69 -12.46 3.03
CA ILE A 75 -4.13 -11.92 1.75
C ILE A 75 -3.80 -12.93 0.65
N THR A 76 -4.82 -13.46 0.00
CA THR A 76 -4.66 -14.34 -1.17
C THR A 76 -4.42 -13.53 -2.45
N ARG A 77 -4.08 -14.21 -3.56
CA ARG A 77 -3.93 -13.55 -4.87
C ARG A 77 -5.23 -12.88 -5.29
N GLU A 78 -6.35 -13.55 -5.05
CA GLU A 78 -7.69 -13.07 -5.33
C GLU A 78 -8.07 -11.83 -4.52
N ASP A 79 -7.58 -11.73 -3.27
CA ASP A 79 -7.79 -10.55 -2.46
C ASP A 79 -6.92 -9.39 -2.93
N LEU A 80 -5.62 -9.63 -3.17
CA LEU A 80 -4.72 -8.58 -3.64
C LEU A 80 -5.14 -8.05 -5.03
N LEU A 81 -5.72 -8.88 -5.88
CA LEU A 81 -6.28 -8.45 -7.17
C LEU A 81 -7.33 -7.35 -7.04
N LYS A 82 -8.04 -7.25 -5.91
CA LYS A 82 -9.05 -6.21 -5.65
C LYS A 82 -8.43 -4.87 -5.23
N TYR A 83 -7.14 -4.83 -4.92
CA TYR A 83 -6.44 -3.64 -4.46
C TYR A 83 -6.57 -2.46 -5.43
N GLY A 84 -6.99 -1.31 -4.90
CA GLY A 84 -7.14 -0.07 -5.64
C GLY A 84 -8.07 -0.21 -6.86
N ASP A 85 -9.23 -0.85 -6.68
CA ASP A 85 -10.21 -1.12 -7.74
C ASP A 85 -9.60 -1.89 -8.92
N HIS A 86 -8.91 -2.98 -8.61
CA HIS A 86 -8.18 -3.78 -9.60
C HIS A 86 -7.12 -2.96 -10.36
N SER A 87 -6.41 -2.05 -9.68
CA SER A 87 -5.38 -1.21 -10.28
C SER A 87 -4.21 -2.02 -10.85
N LEU A 88 -3.77 -3.06 -10.15
CA LEU A 88 -2.65 -3.92 -10.50
C LEU A 88 -3.02 -4.99 -11.53
N SER A 89 -2.09 -5.31 -12.44
CA SER A 89 -2.26 -6.40 -13.39
C SER A 89 -2.16 -7.76 -12.70
N HIS A 90 -2.88 -8.77 -13.20
CA HIS A 90 -2.79 -10.13 -12.65
C HIS A 90 -1.35 -10.69 -12.71
N MET A 91 -0.60 -10.36 -13.78
CA MET A 91 0.79 -10.77 -13.91
C MET A 91 1.66 -10.22 -12.77
N ILE A 92 1.53 -8.95 -12.40
CA ILE A 92 2.34 -8.42 -11.30
C ILE A 92 1.89 -8.99 -9.95
N VAL A 93 0.58 -9.24 -9.77
CA VAL A 93 0.06 -9.89 -8.56
C VAL A 93 0.69 -11.26 -8.40
N ASP A 94 0.73 -12.09 -9.44
CA ASP A 94 1.40 -13.39 -9.38
C ASP A 94 2.87 -13.26 -8.98
N ARG A 95 3.57 -12.28 -9.58
CA ARG A 95 5.00 -12.01 -9.28
C ARG A 95 5.24 -11.54 -7.85
N ILE A 96 4.32 -10.77 -7.26
CA ILE A 96 4.41 -10.38 -5.85
C ILE A 96 4.46 -11.63 -4.96
N PHE A 97 3.60 -12.61 -5.21
CA PHE A 97 3.57 -13.83 -4.40
C PHE A 97 4.81 -14.69 -4.63
N ASP A 98 5.31 -14.71 -5.87
CA ASP A 98 6.38 -15.60 -6.30
C ASP A 98 7.79 -15.08 -5.99
N ALA A 99 8.01 -13.78 -6.09
CA ALA A 99 9.34 -13.17 -6.16
C ALA A 99 9.55 -11.96 -5.24
N ALA A 100 8.49 -11.38 -4.65
CA ALA A 100 8.67 -10.26 -3.74
C ALA A 100 9.52 -10.66 -2.52
N PRO A 101 10.44 -9.79 -2.05
CA PRO A 101 11.20 -10.05 -0.83
C PRO A 101 10.30 -10.22 0.39
N ARG A 102 10.48 -11.32 1.15
CA ARG A 102 9.78 -11.60 2.41
C ARG A 102 10.76 -11.66 3.58
N PRO A 103 11.12 -10.49 4.18
CA PRO A 103 12.20 -10.41 5.16
C PRO A 103 11.89 -11.10 6.49
N PHE A 104 10.61 -11.37 6.78
CA PHE A 104 10.15 -12.10 7.97
C PHE A 104 9.68 -13.53 7.67
N GLY A 105 9.69 -13.95 6.40
CA GLY A 105 9.36 -15.32 6.03
C GLY A 105 10.27 -16.30 6.75
N SER A 106 9.70 -17.42 7.22
CA SER A 106 10.48 -18.47 7.88
C SER A 106 11.54 -19.05 6.92
N ALA A 107 12.47 -19.83 7.47
CA ALA A 107 13.59 -20.50 6.80
C ALA A 107 13.32 -20.90 5.33
N PRO A 108 14.35 -20.99 4.46
CA PRO A 108 14.21 -21.24 3.01
C PRO A 108 13.33 -22.43 2.54
N ASP A 109 12.86 -23.28 3.45
CA ASP A 109 11.91 -24.38 3.22
C ASP A 109 10.43 -24.02 3.48
N ASP A 110 10.11 -22.88 4.11
CA ASP A 110 8.74 -22.39 4.29
C ASP A 110 8.30 -21.64 3.03
N ASN A 111 8.08 -22.43 1.99
CA ASN A 111 7.77 -21.99 0.63
C ASN A 111 6.29 -21.61 0.48
N ASN A 112 5.60 -21.24 1.55
CA ASN A 112 4.18 -20.92 1.49
C ASN A 112 3.97 -19.56 0.80
N LYS A 113 3.86 -19.63 -0.52
CA LYS A 113 3.58 -18.51 -1.44
C LYS A 113 2.10 -18.40 -1.77
N ASP A 114 1.23 -18.97 -0.93
CA ASP A 114 -0.21 -18.98 -1.19
C ASP A 114 -0.87 -17.71 -0.63
N TYR A 115 -0.25 -17.05 0.36
CA TYR A 115 -0.76 -15.83 0.97
C TYR A 115 0.34 -14.81 1.30
N LEU A 116 -0.05 -13.56 1.52
CA LEU A 116 0.76 -12.53 2.17
C LEU A 116 0.34 -12.40 3.63
N SER A 117 1.32 -12.41 4.54
CA SER A 117 1.08 -12.01 5.93
C SER A 117 0.84 -10.50 6.04
N TYR A 118 0.41 -10.03 7.20
CA TYR A 118 0.28 -8.59 7.46
C TYR A 118 1.62 -7.85 7.28
N GLU A 119 2.72 -8.46 7.69
CA GLU A 119 4.07 -7.93 7.51
C GLU A 119 4.48 -7.85 6.04
N ASP A 120 4.18 -8.89 5.25
CA ASP A 120 4.42 -8.88 3.80
C ASP A 120 3.56 -7.82 3.10
N PHE A 121 2.29 -7.67 3.53
CA PHE A 121 1.39 -6.64 3.02
C PHE A 121 1.90 -5.23 3.30
N ILE A 122 2.49 -4.96 4.47
CA ILE A 122 3.10 -3.65 4.75
C ILE A 122 4.26 -3.40 3.77
N PHE A 123 5.11 -4.39 3.48
CA PHE A 123 6.18 -4.25 2.48
C PHE A 123 5.62 -3.94 1.08
N PHE A 124 4.54 -4.62 0.70
CA PHE A 124 3.80 -4.34 -0.53
C PHE A 124 3.27 -2.89 -0.54
N MET A 125 2.51 -2.47 0.47
CA MET A 125 1.89 -1.14 0.54
C MET A 125 2.91 -0.01 0.49
N LEU A 126 3.97 -0.09 1.29
CA LEU A 126 5.02 0.93 1.30
C LEU A 126 5.73 1.02 -0.06
N SER A 127 5.89 -0.11 -0.75
CA SER A 127 6.50 -0.14 -2.08
C SER A 127 5.54 0.31 -3.17
N GLU A 128 4.25 0.01 -3.05
CA GLU A 128 3.24 0.38 -4.04
C GLU A 128 2.98 1.88 -4.03
N GLU A 129 2.89 2.48 -2.84
CA GLU A 129 2.54 3.90 -2.68
C GLU A 129 3.73 4.85 -2.81
N ASP A 130 4.96 4.40 -2.56
CA ASP A 130 6.17 5.16 -2.87
C ASP A 130 7.14 4.31 -3.72
N LYS A 131 7.09 4.53 -5.04
CA LYS A 131 7.97 3.86 -6.03
C LYS A 131 9.30 4.58 -6.28
N SER A 132 9.63 5.61 -5.50
CA SER A 132 10.85 6.42 -5.66
C SER A 132 12.00 5.94 -4.77
N ASN A 133 11.71 5.22 -3.69
CA ASN A 133 12.72 4.81 -2.72
C ASN A 133 13.43 3.50 -3.11
N GLU A 134 14.64 3.32 -2.58
CA GLU A 134 15.52 2.18 -2.87
C GLU A 134 14.92 0.80 -2.57
N VAL A 135 14.08 0.70 -1.54
CA VAL A 135 13.48 -0.58 -1.14
C VAL A 135 12.38 -0.94 -2.12
N SER A 136 11.53 0.04 -2.45
CA SER A 136 10.46 -0.11 -3.43
C SER A 136 10.97 -0.43 -4.83
N VAL A 137 11.98 0.32 -5.30
CA VAL A 137 12.60 0.05 -6.61
C VAL A 137 13.07 -1.40 -6.68
N ARG A 138 13.78 -1.90 -5.67
CA ARG A 138 14.23 -3.29 -5.67
C ARG A 138 13.10 -4.30 -5.50
N TYR A 139 12.06 -3.96 -4.75
CA TYR A 139 10.85 -4.78 -4.62
C TYR A 139 10.22 -5.03 -5.98
N TRP A 140 9.97 -3.96 -6.76
CA TRP A 140 9.37 -4.06 -8.08
C TRP A 140 10.31 -4.63 -9.12
N PHE A 141 11.60 -4.30 -9.05
CA PHE A 141 12.61 -4.87 -9.95
C PHE A 141 12.67 -6.39 -9.82
N ASN A 142 12.71 -6.93 -8.59
CA ASN A 142 12.67 -8.39 -8.38
C ASN A 142 11.38 -9.05 -8.88
N CYS A 143 10.25 -8.33 -8.82
CA CYS A 143 8.99 -8.83 -9.37
C CYS A 143 9.01 -8.86 -10.90
N LEU A 144 9.62 -7.86 -11.54
CA LEU A 144 9.66 -7.71 -13.00
C LEU A 144 10.77 -8.53 -13.67
N ASP A 145 11.88 -8.78 -12.98
CA ASP A 145 12.99 -9.64 -13.40
C ASP A 145 12.53 -11.10 -13.36
N VAL A 146 12.09 -11.61 -14.51
CA VAL A 146 11.48 -12.94 -14.63
C VAL A 146 12.55 -14.03 -14.69
N ASP A 147 13.68 -13.74 -15.34
CA ASP A 147 14.79 -14.69 -15.49
C ASP A 147 15.83 -14.63 -14.35
N GLY A 148 15.79 -13.58 -13.52
CA GLY A 148 16.60 -13.43 -12.32
C GLY A 148 18.03 -12.97 -12.60
N ASP A 149 18.29 -12.38 -13.78
CA ASP A 149 19.63 -11.94 -14.19
C ASP A 149 20.00 -10.52 -13.68
N GLN A 150 19.08 -9.89 -12.94
CA GLN A 150 19.17 -8.53 -12.39
C GLN A 150 19.22 -7.44 -13.47
N ARG A 151 18.65 -7.70 -14.65
CA ARG A 151 18.57 -6.77 -15.77
C ARG A 151 17.21 -6.83 -16.43
N LEU A 152 16.45 -5.73 -16.29
CA LEU A 152 15.15 -5.65 -16.92
C LEU A 152 15.30 -5.36 -18.41
N ASN A 153 14.98 -6.36 -19.23
CA ASN A 153 15.12 -6.27 -20.68
C ASN A 153 13.80 -5.90 -21.39
N ASN A 154 13.90 -5.55 -22.67
CA ASN A 154 12.74 -5.11 -23.45
C ASN A 154 11.65 -6.20 -23.62
N MET A 155 12.01 -7.48 -23.58
CA MET A 155 11.03 -8.57 -23.73
C MET A 155 10.20 -8.75 -22.47
N GLU A 156 10.85 -8.68 -21.30
CA GLU A 156 10.17 -8.71 -20.01
C GLU A 156 9.21 -7.53 -19.89
N MET A 157 9.70 -6.30 -20.10
CA MET A 157 8.86 -5.09 -20.05
C MET A 157 7.68 -5.19 -21.03
N ARG A 158 7.92 -5.66 -22.26
CA ARG A 158 6.84 -5.82 -23.24
C ARG A 158 5.77 -6.81 -22.79
N SER A 159 6.16 -7.88 -22.10
CA SER A 159 5.23 -8.89 -21.60
C SER A 159 4.23 -8.31 -20.59
N PHE A 160 4.71 -7.51 -19.62
CA PHE A 160 3.85 -6.83 -18.65
C PHE A 160 3.00 -5.74 -19.33
N TYR A 161 3.63 -4.92 -20.20
CA TYR A 161 2.91 -3.85 -20.88
C TYR A 161 1.82 -4.35 -21.82
N ALA A 162 1.95 -5.54 -22.41
CA ALA A 162 0.92 -6.13 -23.26
C ALA A 162 -0.41 -6.32 -22.49
N VAL A 163 -0.36 -6.65 -21.20
CA VAL A 163 -1.55 -6.74 -20.35
C VAL A 163 -2.15 -5.35 -20.11
N GLN A 164 -1.32 -4.34 -19.87
CA GLN A 164 -1.77 -2.96 -19.67
C GLN A 164 -2.44 -2.39 -20.93
N LEU A 165 -1.87 -2.66 -22.11
CA LEU A 165 -2.47 -2.33 -23.40
C LEU A 165 -3.87 -2.93 -23.54
N HIS A 166 -4.03 -4.22 -23.23
CA HIS A 166 -5.33 -4.86 -23.29
C HIS A 166 -6.34 -4.22 -22.32
N ARG A 167 -5.91 -3.91 -21.09
CA ARG A 167 -6.76 -3.26 -20.08
C ARG A 167 -7.21 -1.86 -20.52
N MET A 168 -6.30 -1.05 -21.08
CA MET A 168 -6.61 0.26 -21.65
C MET A 168 -7.64 0.15 -22.79
N GLN A 169 -7.50 -0.85 -23.67
CA GLN A 169 -8.46 -1.10 -24.74
C GLN A 169 -9.87 -1.41 -24.22
N CYS A 170 -9.97 -2.27 -23.19
CA CYS A 170 -11.26 -2.63 -22.60
C CYS A 170 -11.97 -1.44 -21.92
N MET A 171 -11.20 -0.44 -21.47
CA MET A 171 -11.71 0.78 -20.84
C MET A 171 -11.89 1.95 -21.83
N ASN A 172 -11.68 1.72 -23.13
CA ASN A 172 -11.71 2.74 -24.18
C ASN A 172 -10.75 3.92 -23.96
N HIS A 173 -9.59 3.67 -23.32
CA HIS A 173 -8.51 4.64 -23.24
C HIS A 173 -7.66 4.66 -24.52
N GLU A 174 -7.01 5.79 -24.78
CA GLU A 174 -6.01 5.88 -25.83
C GLU A 174 -4.84 4.94 -25.52
N ILE A 175 -4.42 4.17 -26.52
CA ILE A 175 -3.31 3.22 -26.40
C ILE A 175 -2.03 3.83 -26.95
N VAL A 176 -0.96 3.75 -26.17
CA VAL A 176 0.38 4.15 -26.59
C VAL A 176 1.16 2.89 -26.96
N PRO A 177 1.74 2.78 -28.16
CA PRO A 177 2.59 1.64 -28.51
C PRO A 177 3.75 1.47 -27.53
N PHE A 178 4.16 0.23 -27.29
CA PHE A 178 5.25 -0.07 -26.35
C PHE A 178 6.54 0.70 -26.65
N GLU A 179 6.92 0.84 -27.92
CA GLU A 179 8.15 1.54 -28.30
C GLU A 179 8.11 3.02 -27.91
N ASP A 180 6.94 3.67 -28.06
CA ASP A 180 6.78 5.09 -27.76
C ASP A 180 6.78 5.31 -26.24
N MET A 181 6.05 4.47 -25.51
CA MET A 181 6.05 4.47 -24.04
C MET A 181 7.47 4.22 -23.50
N LEU A 182 8.17 3.20 -24.02
CA LEU A 182 9.52 2.88 -23.59
C LEU A 182 10.49 4.04 -23.91
N CYS A 183 10.43 4.64 -25.10
CA CYS A 183 11.28 5.79 -25.43
C CYS A 183 11.08 6.94 -24.44
N GLN A 184 9.82 7.28 -24.14
CA GLN A 184 9.49 8.32 -23.16
C GLN A 184 10.06 8.01 -21.77
N MET A 185 9.94 6.75 -21.31
CA MET A 185 10.47 6.32 -20.01
C MET A 185 12.01 6.33 -19.98
N MET A 186 12.66 5.89 -21.05
CA MET A 186 14.11 5.89 -21.18
C MET A 186 14.67 7.32 -21.21
N ASP A 187 13.97 8.27 -21.83
CA ASP A 187 14.35 9.70 -21.81
C ASP A 187 14.25 10.33 -20.41
N MET A 188 13.33 9.84 -19.58
CA MET A 188 13.20 10.27 -18.18
C MET A 188 14.27 9.62 -17.29
N ILE A 189 14.49 8.31 -17.41
CA ILE A 189 15.41 7.54 -16.57
C ILE A 189 16.88 7.80 -16.94
N LYS A 190 17.17 7.94 -18.23
CA LYS A 190 18.52 8.10 -18.80
C LYS A 190 19.50 7.04 -18.29
N PRO A 191 19.21 5.75 -18.54
CA PRO A 191 20.06 4.67 -18.03
C PRO A 191 21.45 4.68 -18.65
N GLN A 192 22.40 4.06 -17.94
CA GLN A 192 23.78 3.96 -18.44
C GLN A 192 23.90 3.05 -19.66
N HIS A 193 23.02 2.06 -19.77
CA HIS A 193 22.96 1.10 -20.87
C HIS A 193 21.61 1.18 -21.59
N SER A 194 21.63 1.15 -22.91
CA SER A 194 20.42 1.24 -23.74
C SER A 194 19.66 -0.09 -23.86
N ASP A 195 20.34 -1.21 -23.61
CA ASP A 195 19.83 -2.54 -23.94
C ASP A 195 19.05 -3.18 -22.78
N TYR A 196 19.29 -2.71 -21.55
CA TYR A 196 18.66 -3.19 -20.32
C TYR A 196 18.71 -2.11 -19.24
N LEU A 197 17.79 -2.19 -18.29
CA LEU A 197 17.76 -1.36 -17.10
C LEU A 197 18.26 -2.14 -15.88
N VAL A 198 18.96 -1.47 -14.97
CA VAL A 198 19.29 -1.99 -13.63
C VAL A 198 18.60 -1.16 -12.55
N ALA A 199 18.43 -1.71 -11.34
CA ALA A 199 17.79 -1.01 -10.24
C ALA A 199 18.44 0.36 -9.94
N GLU A 200 19.77 0.45 -10.07
CA GLU A 200 20.52 1.69 -9.87
C GLU A 200 20.13 2.81 -10.85
N ASP A 201 19.65 2.48 -12.06
CA ASP A 201 19.24 3.49 -13.05
C ASP A 201 18.03 4.29 -12.53
N PHE A 202 17.17 3.68 -11.72
CA PHE A 202 15.98 4.31 -11.13
C PHE A 202 16.29 5.15 -9.90
N LEU A 203 17.45 4.94 -9.26
CA LEU A 203 17.87 5.57 -8.01
C LEU A 203 18.74 6.82 -8.21
N GLN A 204 18.89 7.24 -9.46
CA GLN A 204 19.64 8.45 -9.79
C GLN A 204 18.90 9.68 -9.24
N PRO A 205 19.58 10.62 -8.55
CA PRO A 205 18.95 11.80 -7.96
C PRO A 205 18.11 12.63 -8.94
N GLU A 206 18.48 12.63 -10.23
CA GLU A 206 17.84 13.40 -11.28
C GLU A 206 16.48 12.83 -11.72
N CYS A 207 16.24 11.53 -11.51
CA CYS A 207 15.04 10.84 -11.99
C CYS A 207 14.29 10.03 -10.92
N ALA A 208 14.83 9.84 -9.71
CA ALA A 208 14.24 8.98 -8.68
C ALA A 208 12.76 9.31 -8.37
N GLN A 209 12.39 10.59 -8.43
CA GLN A 209 11.02 11.04 -8.16
C GLN A 209 10.01 10.74 -9.29
N VAL A 210 10.48 10.35 -10.47
CA VAL A 210 9.65 10.11 -11.66
C VAL A 210 9.89 8.73 -12.28
N SER A 211 11.00 8.06 -11.96
CA SER A 211 11.39 6.76 -12.52
C SER A 211 10.41 5.64 -12.16
N GLY A 212 9.70 5.78 -11.03
CA GLY A 212 8.60 4.90 -10.64
C GLY A 212 7.43 4.86 -11.64
N ALA A 213 7.29 5.86 -12.51
CA ALA A 213 6.24 5.88 -13.53
C ALA A 213 6.38 4.73 -14.54
N LEU A 214 7.60 4.23 -14.78
CA LEU A 214 7.79 3.05 -15.62
C LEU A 214 7.16 1.81 -14.97
N PHE A 215 7.27 1.64 -13.66
CA PHE A 215 6.61 0.54 -12.95
C PHE A 215 5.09 0.63 -13.08
N ASP A 216 4.52 1.82 -12.88
CA ASP A 216 3.09 2.02 -13.06
C ASP A 216 2.66 1.72 -14.51
N ALA A 217 3.42 2.20 -15.51
CA ALA A 217 3.18 1.91 -16.91
C ALA A 217 3.13 0.41 -17.21
N LEU A 218 3.99 -0.37 -16.56
CA LEU A 218 4.07 -1.82 -16.75
C LEU A 218 2.95 -2.59 -16.04
N PHE A 219 2.42 -2.12 -14.90
CA PHE A 219 1.49 -2.94 -14.13
C PHE A 219 0.41 -2.23 -13.30
N ASN A 220 0.51 -0.93 -12.99
CA ASN A 220 -0.53 -0.19 -12.28
C ASN A 220 -1.25 0.77 -13.23
N LEU A 221 -2.43 0.35 -13.72
CA LEU A 221 -3.14 1.13 -14.73
C LEU A 221 -3.63 2.48 -14.20
N ASN A 222 -4.18 2.51 -12.99
CA ASN A 222 -4.78 3.72 -12.43
C ASN A 222 -3.70 4.78 -12.22
N LYS A 223 -2.56 4.43 -11.61
CA LYS A 223 -1.45 5.36 -11.41
C LYS A 223 -0.80 5.79 -12.73
N TYR A 224 -0.69 4.89 -13.71
CA TYR A 224 -0.19 5.24 -15.04
C TYR A 224 -1.07 6.28 -15.73
N LEU A 225 -2.39 6.09 -15.72
CA LEU A 225 -3.31 7.06 -16.33
C LEU A 225 -3.27 8.42 -15.62
N MET A 226 -3.13 8.44 -14.29
CA MET A 226 -2.95 9.67 -13.51
C MET A 226 -1.64 10.37 -13.86
N PHE A 227 -0.57 9.62 -14.09
CA PHE A 227 0.72 10.16 -14.53
C PHE A 227 0.66 10.77 -15.93
N GLU A 228 -0.06 10.16 -16.87
CA GLU A 228 -0.24 10.69 -18.23
C GLU A 228 -1.11 11.96 -18.23
N GLN A 229 -2.08 12.06 -17.32
CA GLN A 229 -2.96 13.22 -17.17
C GLN A 229 -2.41 14.28 -16.22
N ARG A 230 -1.15 14.17 -15.80
CA ARG A 230 -0.59 15.05 -14.77
C ARG A 230 -0.60 16.51 -15.20
N ASP A 231 -1.12 17.35 -14.32
CA ASP A 231 -1.13 18.80 -14.50
C ASP A 231 0.17 19.40 -13.92
N PRO A 232 0.95 20.16 -14.71
CA PRO A 232 2.16 20.85 -14.22
C PRO A 232 1.93 21.74 -12.99
N PHE A 233 0.74 22.28 -12.81
CA PHE A 233 0.36 23.07 -11.64
C PHE A 233 0.23 22.20 -10.39
N VAL A 234 -0.40 21.03 -10.51
CA VAL A 234 -0.54 20.06 -9.40
C VAL A 234 0.82 19.49 -9.02
N GLU A 235 1.68 19.18 -9.99
CA GLU A 235 3.06 18.76 -9.71
C GLU A 235 3.85 19.82 -8.95
N ARG A 236 3.62 21.10 -9.26
CA ARG A 236 4.27 22.19 -8.54
C ARG A 236 3.79 22.27 -7.10
N GLN A 237 2.48 22.14 -6.85
CA GLN A 237 1.94 22.07 -5.50
C GLN A 237 2.51 20.88 -4.73
N LYS A 238 2.63 19.71 -5.38
CA LYS A 238 3.24 18.50 -4.82
C LYS A 238 4.69 18.72 -4.34
N ARG A 239 5.42 19.63 -4.98
CA ARG A 239 6.81 19.95 -4.61
C ARG A 239 6.92 20.99 -3.49
N GLU A 240 5.83 21.70 -3.21
CA GLU A 240 5.79 22.82 -2.26
C GLU A 240 5.10 22.43 -0.93
N ASP A 241 4.51 21.23 -0.83
CA ASP A 241 3.89 20.77 0.42
C ASP A 241 4.89 20.24 1.46
N GLU A 242 4.33 19.88 2.61
CA GLU A 242 5.04 19.55 3.84
C GLU A 242 5.47 18.07 3.94
N PHE A 243 5.10 17.22 2.97
CA PHE A 243 5.36 15.78 3.06
C PHE A 243 6.79 15.42 2.65
N GLU A 244 7.48 14.63 3.49
CA GLU A 244 8.83 14.16 3.17
C GLU A 244 8.82 13.11 2.04
N THR A 245 7.77 12.29 1.98
CA THR A 245 7.66 11.17 1.02
C THR A 245 6.26 11.05 0.41
N ASP A 246 6.17 10.33 -0.72
CA ASP A 246 4.89 9.98 -1.34
C ASP A 246 4.04 9.07 -0.44
N TRP A 247 4.67 8.23 0.38
CA TRP A 247 3.98 7.46 1.41
C TRP A 247 3.31 8.35 2.46
N ASP A 248 4.02 9.36 2.98
CA ASP A 248 3.46 10.25 4.02
C ASP A 248 2.24 11.01 3.48
N ARG A 249 2.35 11.47 2.23
CA ARG A 249 1.24 12.11 1.51
C ARG A 249 0.06 11.16 1.36
N PHE A 250 0.29 9.95 0.86
CA PHE A 250 -0.76 8.96 0.67
C PHE A 250 -1.45 8.64 2.01
N ALA A 251 -0.67 8.37 3.05
CA ALA A 251 -1.19 8.00 4.36
C ALA A 251 -2.00 9.14 4.97
N CYS A 252 -1.56 10.40 4.86
CA CYS A 252 -2.33 11.54 5.34
C CYS A 252 -3.67 11.70 4.61
N ILE A 253 -3.67 11.63 3.27
CA ILE A 253 -4.90 11.75 2.48
C ILE A 253 -5.87 10.61 2.80
N ASP A 254 -5.36 9.38 2.85
CA ASP A 254 -6.18 8.20 3.08
C ASP A 254 -6.71 8.11 4.52
N TYR A 255 -5.91 8.53 5.50
CA TYR A 255 -6.35 8.63 6.89
C TYR A 255 -7.52 9.61 7.03
N ASN A 256 -7.40 10.81 6.45
CA ASN A 256 -8.47 11.81 6.48
C ASN A 256 -9.75 11.28 5.80
N ARG A 257 -9.61 10.57 4.67
CA ARG A 257 -10.75 9.93 4.00
C ARG A 257 -11.43 8.90 4.91
N LEU A 258 -10.65 8.01 5.52
CA LEU A 258 -11.17 6.96 6.42
C LEU A 258 -11.85 7.56 7.65
N ALA A 259 -11.27 8.61 8.24
CA ALA A 259 -11.85 9.31 9.39
C ALA A 259 -13.20 9.94 9.03
N MET A 260 -13.30 10.61 7.87
CA MET A 260 -14.57 11.17 7.39
C MET A 260 -15.64 10.09 7.12
N GLU A 261 -15.25 8.94 6.57
CA GLU A 261 -16.17 7.82 6.33
C GLU A 261 -16.65 7.18 7.64
N GLU A 262 -15.82 7.19 8.69
CA GLU A 262 -16.15 6.72 10.02
C GLU A 262 -17.12 7.69 10.72
N GLU A 263 -16.83 9.00 10.72
CA GLU A 263 -17.72 10.04 11.24
C GLU A 263 -19.10 9.99 10.58
N ALA A 264 -19.17 9.88 9.25
CA ALA A 264 -20.44 9.77 8.53
C ALA A 264 -21.24 8.52 8.92
N ARG A 265 -20.57 7.39 9.15
CA ARG A 265 -21.22 6.14 9.59
C ARG A 265 -21.76 6.26 11.02
N GLU A 266 -21.05 6.95 11.90
CA GLU A 266 -21.51 7.23 13.26
C GLU A 266 -22.72 8.16 13.26
N GLU A 267 -22.71 9.21 12.43
CA GLU A 267 -23.86 10.11 12.24
C GLU A 267 -25.10 9.37 11.71
N GLU A 268 -24.93 8.51 10.69
CA GLU A 268 -26.01 7.67 10.15
C GLU A 268 -26.55 6.69 11.22
N ALA A 269 -25.67 6.09 12.02
CA ALA A 269 -26.08 5.19 13.09
C ALA A 269 -26.87 5.92 14.20
N MET A 270 -26.47 7.14 14.55
CA MET A 270 -27.22 7.98 15.50
C MET A 270 -28.56 8.42 14.91
N GLU A 271 -28.65 8.77 13.62
CA GLU A 271 -29.90 9.15 12.96
C GLU A 271 -30.92 7.99 12.97
N ILE A 272 -30.47 6.76 12.74
CA ILE A 272 -31.31 5.57 12.83
C ILE A 272 -31.84 5.36 14.26
N ASP A 273 -30.99 5.53 15.27
CA ASP A 273 -31.39 5.40 16.69
C ASP A 273 -32.47 6.45 17.06
N TRP A 274 -32.31 7.71 16.65
CA TRP A 274 -33.31 8.76 16.88
C TRP A 274 -34.66 8.47 16.22
N VAL A 275 -34.68 7.93 14.99
CA VAL A 275 -35.94 7.57 14.30
C VAL A 275 -36.64 6.40 14.99
N THR A 276 -35.91 5.48 15.63
CA THR A 276 -36.53 4.36 16.37
C THR A 276 -37.09 4.73 17.74
N VAL A 277 -36.68 5.85 18.34
CA VAL A 277 -37.18 6.29 19.65
C VAL A 277 -38.54 7.01 19.54
N ASP A 278 -38.88 7.57 18.38
CA ASP A 278 -40.14 8.30 18.17
C ASP A 278 -41.33 7.39 17.77
N GLU A 279 -41.13 6.08 17.54
CA GLU A 279 -42.22 5.14 17.20
C GLU A 279 -42.81 4.37 18.40
N ASP A 280 -42.25 4.51 19.62
CA ASP A 280 -42.68 3.74 20.80
C ASP A 280 -43.34 4.56 21.94
N ASP A 281 -43.66 5.86 21.76
CA ASP A 281 -44.38 6.67 22.78
C ASP A 281 -45.82 7.01 22.38
N ASP A 282 -46.60 6.02 21.96
CA ASP A 282 -48.08 6.12 21.92
C ASP A 282 -48.71 4.74 22.23
N GLY A 283 -48.90 4.40 23.52
CA GLY A 283 -49.85 3.35 23.89
C GLY A 283 -49.71 2.63 25.23
N ASP A 284 -50.44 3.16 26.22
CA ASP A 284 -51.14 2.46 27.31
C ASP A 284 -50.36 1.78 28.48
N ASP A 285 -50.59 2.37 29.66
CA ASP A 285 -50.68 1.71 30.97
C ASP A 285 -51.50 0.41 30.88
N ASP A 286 -50.93 -0.75 31.23
CA ASP A 286 -51.59 -1.72 32.10
C ASP A 286 -50.64 -2.82 32.63
N VAL A 287 -50.74 -3.04 33.94
CA VAL A 287 -49.96 -3.97 34.77
C VAL A 287 -50.52 -5.39 34.66
N ILE A 288 -49.71 -6.41 34.30
CA ILE A 288 -49.89 -7.82 34.77
C ILE A 288 -48.54 -8.56 34.85
N GLU A 289 -48.26 -9.14 36.03
CA GLU A 289 -47.18 -10.11 36.34
C GLU A 289 -47.36 -11.47 35.63
N GLY A 290 -46.26 -12.11 35.21
CA GLY A 290 -46.26 -13.52 34.77
C GLY A 290 -44.91 -14.03 34.26
N GLU A 291 -44.53 -15.24 34.68
CA GLU A 291 -43.21 -15.88 34.63
C GLU A 291 -42.71 -16.36 33.24
N ASP A 292 -41.38 -16.55 33.17
CA ASP A 292 -40.60 -17.59 32.46
C ASP A 292 -40.80 -17.86 30.95
N LEU A 293 -39.77 -17.56 30.12
CA LEU A 293 -38.90 -18.59 29.47
C LEU A 293 -37.82 -17.96 28.55
N ALA A 294 -36.76 -18.73 28.36
CA ALA A 294 -35.47 -18.40 27.77
C ALA A 294 -35.41 -18.20 26.23
N THR A 295 -34.22 -17.70 25.83
CA THR A 295 -33.42 -17.96 24.61
C THR A 295 -33.30 -16.84 23.58
N GLY A 296 -32.05 -16.59 23.17
CA GLY A 296 -31.70 -15.84 21.96
C GLY A 296 -30.72 -14.70 22.22
N GLY A 297 -29.42 -15.01 22.20
CA GLY A 297 -28.37 -13.99 22.31
C GLY A 297 -28.36 -13.08 21.09
N ASN A 298 -28.28 -11.78 21.34
CA ASN A 298 -27.93 -10.78 20.35
C ASN A 298 -26.45 -10.48 20.50
N ALA A 299 -25.66 -10.92 19.52
CA ALA A 299 -24.26 -10.56 19.40
C ALA A 299 -24.20 -9.11 18.89
N SER A 300 -23.81 -8.19 19.77
CA SER A 300 -23.30 -6.89 19.39
C SER A 300 -22.03 -7.11 18.56
N SER A 301 -22.08 -6.76 17.28
CA SER A 301 -20.88 -6.61 16.45
C SER A 301 -20.24 -5.26 16.75
N GLU A 302 -19.65 -5.14 17.93
CA GLU A 302 -18.65 -4.11 18.21
C GLU A 302 -17.32 -4.58 17.62
N ALA A 303 -16.70 -3.74 16.79
CA ALA A 303 -15.32 -3.91 16.38
C ALA A 303 -14.41 -3.70 17.61
N PRO A 304 -13.45 -4.60 17.91
CA PRO A 304 -12.44 -4.30 18.91
C PRO A 304 -11.18 -3.73 18.25
N PHE A 305 -10.66 -2.69 18.90
CA PHE A 305 -9.35 -2.01 18.77
C PHE A 305 -8.16 -2.89 18.34
#